data_AF-A0A438HZU9-F1
#
_entry.id   AF-A0A438HZU9-F1
#
_cell.length_a   1.000
_cell.length_b   1.000
_cell.length_c   1.000
_cell.angle_alpha   90.00
_cell.angle_beta   90.00
_cell.angle_gamma   90.00
#
_symmetry.space_group_name_H-M   'P 1'
#
loop_
_entity.id
_entity.type
_entity.pdbx_description
1 polymer ?
#
loop_
_entity_poly.entity_id
_entity_poly.type
_entity_poly.pdbx_seq_one_letter_code
_entity_poly.pdbx_strand_id
1 'polypeptide(L)'
;MLATNPGSSVELSYFDDGHFEQLFVAHSISIQGFVRGCRPIIAINLAHMSGPYGGALFSTTAYDANDSMFPLAFGVMSLENYEDWLWFLEKLKIVVGNKEVIIISDRHLALLRSVPKVFGIENIPIATIT
;
A
#
# COMPACT_ATOMS: atom_id res chain seq x y z
N MET A 1 11.53 4.69 -14.34
CA MET A 1 11.08 5.30 -13.07
C MET A 1 12.22 5.43 -12.05
N LEU A 2 12.94 4.36 -11.72
CA LEU A 2 14.05 4.42 -10.75
C LEU A 2 15.20 5.34 -11.18
N ALA A 3 15.55 5.36 -12.47
CA ALA A 3 16.59 6.25 -13.01
C ALA A 3 16.25 7.75 -12.88
N THR A 4 14.95 8.11 -12.93
CA THR A 4 14.48 9.50 -12.88
C THR A 4 14.07 9.93 -11.47
N ASN A 5 13.78 8.99 -10.58
CA ASN A 5 13.43 9.25 -9.19
C ASN A 5 14.19 8.29 -8.24
N PRO A 6 15.50 8.54 -8.03
CA PRO A 6 16.32 7.73 -7.13
C PRO A 6 15.76 7.69 -5.70
N GLY A 7 15.82 6.53 -5.06
CA GLY A 7 15.27 6.32 -3.72
C GLY A 7 13.77 6.00 -3.69
N SER A 8 13.11 5.89 -4.84
CA SER A 8 11.76 5.32 -4.92
C SER A 8 11.81 3.80 -4.71
N SER A 9 10.77 3.24 -4.09
CA SER A 9 10.56 1.80 -4.02
C SER A 9 9.63 1.39 -5.16
N VAL A 10 10.10 0.49 -6.03
CA VAL A 10 9.34 -0.01 -7.17
C VAL A 10 9.56 -1.50 -7.28
N GLU A 11 8.47 -2.26 -7.36
CA GLU A 11 8.51 -3.70 -7.60
C GLU A 11 7.53 -4.03 -8.73
N LEU A 12 7.97 -4.86 -9.67
CA LEU A 12 7.16 -5.29 -10.80
C LEU A 12 7.36 -6.80 -10.99
N SER A 13 6.27 -7.56 -10.97
CA SER A 13 6.29 -9.00 -11.18
C SER A 13 5.42 -9.41 -12.36
N TYR A 14 5.72 -10.61 -12.85
CA TYR A 14 5.05 -11.25 -13.98
C TYR A 14 4.84 -12.71 -13.63
N PHE A 15 3.75 -13.28 -14.15
CA PHE A 15 3.57 -14.72 -14.16
C PHE A 15 4.59 -15.40 -15.08
N ASP A 16 4.75 -16.72 -14.93
CA ASP A 16 5.68 -17.52 -15.75
C ASP A 16 5.41 -17.43 -17.26
N ASP A 17 4.16 -17.13 -17.65
CA ASP A 17 3.75 -16.93 -19.04
C ASP A 17 4.02 -15.51 -19.57
N GLY A 18 4.60 -14.64 -18.75
CA GLY A 18 4.96 -13.26 -19.09
C GLY A 18 3.81 -12.26 -18.94
N HIS A 19 2.63 -12.68 -18.48
CA HIS A 19 1.54 -11.76 -18.18
C HIS A 19 1.82 -10.95 -16.91
N PHE A 20 1.28 -9.72 -16.88
CA PHE A 20 1.37 -8.84 -15.71
C PHE A 20 0.74 -9.49 -14.49
N GLU A 21 1.48 -9.51 -13.38
CA GLU A 21 0.99 -10.04 -12.11
C GLU A 21 0.70 -8.90 -11.13
N GLN A 22 1.74 -8.16 -10.73
CA GLN A 22 1.65 -7.10 -9.71
C GLN A 22 2.64 -5.95 -9.97
N LEU A 23 2.27 -4.75 -9.55
CA LEU A 23 3.13 -3.55 -9.48
C LEU A 23 3.00 -2.91 -8.12
N PHE A 24 4.10 -2.45 -7.55
CA PHE A 24 4.14 -1.58 -6.38
C PHE A 24 4.99 -0.34 -6.68
N VAL A 25 4.51 0.82 -6.25
CA VAL A 25 5.19 2.11 -6.41
C VAL A 25 5.06 2.94 -5.14
N ALA A 26 6.20 3.38 -4.61
CA ALA A 26 6.31 4.48 -3.65
C ALA A 26 7.43 5.43 -4.08
N HIS A 27 7.09 6.69 -4.37
CA HIS A 27 8.06 7.68 -4.81
C HIS A 27 8.96 8.15 -3.66
N SER A 28 10.24 8.41 -3.94
CA SER A 28 11.20 8.88 -2.91
C SER A 28 10.68 10.09 -2.12
N ILE A 29 10.03 11.04 -2.82
CA ILE A 29 9.45 12.24 -2.21
C ILE A 29 8.27 11.91 -1.29
N SER A 30 7.44 10.93 -1.64
CA SER A 30 6.35 10.44 -0.80
C SER A 30 6.89 9.75 0.45
N ILE A 31 7.91 8.90 0.29
CA ILE A 31 8.57 8.22 1.41
C ILE A 31 9.16 9.27 2.37
N GLN A 32 9.90 10.24 1.85
CA GLN A 32 10.51 11.31 2.67
C GLN A 32 9.47 12.22 3.31
N GLY A 33 8.40 12.59 2.60
CA GLY A 33 7.31 13.39 3.12
C GLY A 33 6.58 12.69 4.26
N PHE A 34 6.35 11.38 4.13
CA PHE A 34 5.79 10.57 5.20
C PHE A 34 6.68 10.55 6.45
N VAL A 35 7.97 10.29 6.26
CA VAL A 35 8.93 10.20 7.38
C VAL A 35 9.06 11.53 8.11
N ARG A 36 9.10 12.66 7.38
CA ARG A 36 9.43 13.99 7.94
C ARG A 36 8.22 14.83 8.36
N GLY A 37 7.06 14.63 7.73
CA GLY A 37 5.92 15.54 7.88
C GLY A 37 4.60 14.87 8.21
N CYS A 38 4.47 13.56 8.01
CA CYS A 38 3.22 12.86 8.29
C CYS A 38 3.16 12.29 9.70
N ARG A 39 1.92 12.25 10.22
CA ARG A 39 1.57 11.50 11.42
C ARG A 39 1.72 10.00 11.14
N PRO A 40 1.92 9.17 12.18
CA PRO A 40 1.97 7.70 12.04
C PRO A 40 0.58 7.12 11.80
N ILE A 41 -0.14 7.62 10.78
CA ILE A 41 -1.47 7.16 10.39
C ILE A 41 -1.45 6.95 8.88
N ILE A 42 -1.83 5.75 8.45
CA ILE A 42 -1.99 5.41 7.04
C ILE A 42 -3.39 4.85 6.80
N ALA A 43 -4.01 5.27 5.72
CA ALA A 43 -5.24 4.69 5.19
C ALA A 43 -4.92 3.82 3.97
N ILE A 44 -5.46 2.62 3.94
CA ILE A 44 -5.33 1.66 2.84
C ILE A 44 -6.70 1.52 2.20
N ASN A 45 -6.75 1.71 0.88
CA ASN A 45 -7.99 1.62 0.11
C ASN A 45 -7.78 0.80 -1.17
N LEU A 46 -8.86 0.20 -1.64
CA LEU A 46 -8.94 -0.63 -2.84
C LEU A 46 -9.94 -0.03 -3.83
N ALA A 47 -9.63 -0.06 -5.11
CA ALA A 47 -10.58 0.21 -6.18
C ALA A 47 -10.45 -0.83 -7.30
N HIS A 48 -11.59 -1.43 -7.69
CA HIS A 48 -11.63 -2.34 -8.84
C HIS A 48 -11.44 -1.58 -10.14
N MET A 49 -10.60 -2.12 -11.01
CA MET A 49 -10.36 -1.58 -12.33
C MET A 49 -11.35 -2.18 -13.34
N SER A 50 -11.94 -1.33 -14.16
CA SER A 50 -12.80 -1.74 -15.26
C SER A 50 -12.01 -1.86 -16.57
N GLY A 51 -12.43 -2.76 -17.44
CA GLY A 51 -11.81 -2.96 -18.76
C GLY A 51 -11.41 -4.42 -19.01
N PRO A 52 -10.80 -4.70 -20.18
CA PRO A 52 -10.55 -6.07 -20.64
C PRO A 52 -9.55 -6.84 -19.78
N TYR A 53 -8.72 -6.14 -18.99
CA TYR A 53 -7.69 -6.75 -18.14
C TYR A 53 -8.07 -6.84 -16.66
N GLY A 54 -9.22 -6.26 -16.27
CA GLY A 54 -9.69 -6.26 -14.88
C GLY A 54 -8.63 -5.78 -13.88
N GLY A 55 -8.61 -6.42 -12.70
CA GLY A 55 -7.65 -6.17 -11.65
C GLY A 55 -8.09 -5.12 -10.63
N ALA A 56 -7.14 -4.72 -9.79
CA ALA A 56 -7.40 -3.86 -8.66
C ALA A 56 -6.26 -2.87 -8.40
N LEU A 57 -6.63 -1.63 -8.11
CA LEU A 57 -5.74 -0.57 -7.66
C LEU A 57 -5.76 -0.52 -6.13
N PHE A 58 -4.60 -0.76 -5.53
CA PHE A 58 -4.35 -0.64 -4.11
C PHE A 58 -3.72 0.72 -3.88
N SER A 59 -4.18 1.46 -2.88
CA SER A 59 -3.66 2.78 -2.57
C SER A 59 -3.39 2.91 -1.08
N THR A 60 -2.31 3.61 -0.75
CA THR A 60 -1.98 3.98 0.63
C THR A 60 -1.73 5.47 0.72
N THR A 61 -2.46 6.10 1.62
CA THR A 61 -2.42 7.52 1.90
C THR A 61 -2.00 7.72 3.35
N ALA A 62 -1.06 8.60 3.61
CA ALA A 62 -0.76 9.07 4.96
C ALA A 62 -1.52 10.37 5.25
N TYR A 63 -1.48 10.82 6.49
CA TYR A 63 -2.02 12.12 6.88
C TYR A 63 -0.91 13.03 7.39
N ASP A 64 -0.84 14.24 6.83
CA ASP A 64 0.10 15.24 7.30
C ASP A 64 -0.31 15.83 8.66
N ALA A 65 0.49 16.76 9.17
CA ALA A 65 0.21 17.45 10.43
C ALA A 65 -1.07 18.30 10.42
N ASN A 66 -1.63 18.59 9.23
CA ASN A 66 -2.83 19.38 9.00
C ASN A 66 -4.03 18.52 8.57
N ASP A 67 -4.05 17.23 8.95
CA ASP A 67 -5.11 16.28 8.61
C ASP A 67 -5.35 16.10 7.09
N SER A 68 -4.43 16.57 6.25
CA SER A 68 -4.58 16.50 4.80
C SER A 68 -4.03 15.17 4.29
N MET A 69 -4.74 14.60 3.31
CA MET A 69 -4.33 13.36 2.66
C MET A 69 -3.03 13.55 1.88
N PHE A 70 -2.06 12.68 2.13
CA PHE A 70 -0.74 12.69 1.50
C PHE A 70 -0.45 11.32 0.85
N PRO A 71 -0.27 11.24 -0.48
CA PRO A 71 -0.09 9.95 -1.16
C PRO A 71 1.25 9.30 -0.79
N LEU A 72 1.21 8.08 -0.26
CA LEU A 72 2.39 7.33 0.17
C LEU A 72 2.84 6.31 -0.87
N ALA A 73 1.93 5.42 -1.28
CA ALA A 73 2.20 4.33 -2.21
C ALA A 73 0.94 3.90 -2.95
N PHE A 74 1.11 3.24 -4.09
CA PHE A 74 0.04 2.53 -4.78
C PHE A 74 0.56 1.25 -5.41
N GLY A 75 -0.35 0.34 -5.73
CA GLY A 75 -0.06 -0.90 -6.41
C GLY A 75 -1.18 -1.32 -7.33
N VAL A 76 -0.86 -2.11 -8.34
CA VAL A 76 -1.83 -2.64 -9.31
C VAL A 76 -1.70 -4.15 -9.30
N MET A 77 -2.81 -4.86 -9.10
CA MET A 77 -2.84 -6.32 -8.99
C MET A 77 -3.78 -6.91 -10.02
N SER A 78 -3.44 -8.08 -10.55
CA SER A 78 -4.26 -8.78 -11.55
C SER A 78 -5.47 -9.52 -10.96
N LEU A 79 -5.38 -10.04 -9.72
CA LEU A 79 -6.38 -10.97 -9.16
C LEU A 79 -7.12 -10.46 -7.91
N GLU A 80 -6.48 -9.66 -7.06
CA GLU A 80 -6.98 -9.23 -5.75
C GLU A 80 -7.28 -10.40 -4.79
N ASN A 81 -6.31 -11.27 -4.59
CA ASN A 81 -6.39 -12.35 -3.62
C ASN A 81 -5.60 -12.05 -2.33
N TYR A 82 -5.65 -12.96 -1.36
CA TYR A 82 -4.94 -12.81 -0.09
C TYR A 82 -3.41 -12.66 -0.25
N GLU A 83 -2.81 -13.37 -1.21
CA GLU A 83 -1.37 -13.25 -1.48
C GLU A 83 -1.02 -11.89 -2.07
N ASP A 84 -1.89 -11.31 -2.93
CA ASP A 84 -1.72 -9.94 -3.43
C ASP A 84 -1.74 -8.91 -2.29
N TRP A 85 -2.67 -9.08 -1.34
CA TRP A 85 -2.73 -8.23 -0.14
C TRP A 85 -1.50 -8.37 0.73
N LEU A 86 -1.05 -9.61 0.99
CA LEU A 86 0.15 -9.86 1.77
C LEU A 86 1.37 -9.23 1.12
N TRP A 87 1.56 -9.46 -0.17
CA TRP A 87 2.66 -8.91 -0.95
C TRP A 87 2.65 -7.38 -0.94
N PHE A 88 1.50 -6.75 -1.17
CA PHE A 88 1.38 -5.29 -1.13
C PHE A 88 1.79 -4.73 0.22
N LEU A 89 1.30 -5.34 1.31
CA LEU A 89 1.61 -4.91 2.66
C LEU A 89 3.08 -5.12 3.01
N GLU A 90 3.71 -6.21 2.55
CA GLU A 90 5.14 -6.45 2.74
C GLU A 90 5.99 -5.35 2.06
N LYS A 91 5.65 -4.96 0.82
CA LYS A 91 6.30 -3.84 0.14
C LYS A 91 6.04 -2.51 0.84
N LEU A 92 4.81 -2.29 1.32
CA LEU A 92 4.45 -1.12 2.10
C LEU A 92 5.22 -1.06 3.44
N LYS A 93 5.46 -2.20 4.10
CA LYS A 93 6.22 -2.27 5.35
C LYS A 93 7.66 -1.83 5.17
N ILE A 94 8.28 -2.14 4.02
CA ILE A 94 9.61 -1.64 3.67
C ILE A 94 9.59 -0.10 3.58
N VAL A 95 8.55 0.48 2.99
CA VAL A 95 8.37 1.94 2.85
C VAL A 95 8.12 2.62 4.21
N VAL A 96 7.26 2.04 5.04
CA VAL A 96 6.94 2.54 6.39
C VAL A 96 8.14 2.38 7.34
N GLY A 97 8.96 1.35 7.12
CA GLY A 97 10.08 0.99 7.96
C GLY A 97 9.65 0.54 9.37
N ASN A 98 10.45 0.90 10.36
CA ASN A 98 10.24 0.53 11.76
C ASN A 98 9.24 1.44 12.50
N LYS A 99 8.58 2.37 11.79
CA LYS A 99 7.60 3.26 12.42
C LYS A 99 6.34 2.46 12.77
N GLU A 100 5.92 2.55 14.02
CA GLU A 100 4.58 2.09 14.43
C GLU A 100 3.54 3.02 13.81
N VAL A 101 2.53 2.45 13.16
CA VAL A 101 1.53 3.19 12.39
C VAL A 101 0.14 2.70 12.71
N ILE A 102 -0.81 3.63 12.85
CA ILE A 102 -2.23 3.33 12.91
C ILE A 102 -2.72 3.10 11.47
N ILE A 103 -3.38 1.97 11.24
CA ILE A 103 -3.90 1.58 9.92
C ILE A 103 -5.42 1.77 9.89
N ILE A 104 -5.88 2.57 8.93
CA ILE A 104 -7.30 2.80 8.61
C ILE A 104 -7.61 2.04 7.33
N SER A 105 -8.71 1.29 7.28
CA SER A 105 -9.17 0.63 6.05
C SER A 105 -10.66 0.28 6.14
N ASP A 106 -11.24 -0.14 5.01
CA ASP A 106 -12.61 -0.65 4.91
C ASP A 106 -12.83 -2.05 5.55
N ARG A 107 -11.81 -2.60 6.21
CA ARG A 107 -11.82 -3.92 6.86
C ARG A 107 -12.10 -5.08 5.89
N HIS A 108 -11.63 -4.97 4.65
CA HIS A 108 -11.61 -6.10 3.74
C HIS A 108 -11.03 -7.37 4.43
N LEU A 109 -11.65 -8.54 4.23
CA LEU A 109 -11.30 -9.77 4.96
C LEU A 109 -9.82 -10.15 4.79
N ALA A 110 -9.24 -9.86 3.63
CA ALA A 110 -7.83 -10.10 3.38
C ALA A 110 -6.93 -9.19 4.21
N LEU A 111 -7.31 -7.92 4.44
CA LEU A 111 -6.59 -6.98 5.30
C LEU A 111 -6.61 -7.41 6.77
N LEU A 112 -7.76 -7.90 7.25
CA LEU A 112 -7.89 -8.42 8.62
C LEU A 112 -6.93 -9.58 8.92
N ARG A 113 -6.55 -10.36 7.89
CA ARG A 113 -5.60 -11.47 8.01
C ARG A 113 -4.15 -11.06 7.78
N SER A 114 -3.91 -10.21 6.78
CA SER A 114 -2.57 -9.87 6.32
C SER A 114 -1.91 -8.77 7.14
N VAL A 115 -2.67 -7.78 7.64
CA VAL A 115 -2.12 -6.69 8.47
C VAL A 115 -1.46 -7.22 9.75
N PRO A 116 -2.09 -8.09 10.57
CA PRO A 116 -1.43 -8.63 11.75
C PRO A 116 -0.15 -9.41 11.44
N LYS A 117 -0.09 -10.07 10.27
CA LYS A 117 1.07 -10.84 9.83
C LYS A 117 2.27 -9.94 9.47
N VAL A 118 2.02 -8.76 8.91
CA VAL A 118 3.06 -7.85 8.41
C VAL A 118 3.41 -6.73 9.40
N PHE A 119 2.40 -6.17 10.07
CA PHE A 119 2.52 -5.01 10.95
C PHE A 119 2.38 -5.36 12.45
N GLY A 120 1.99 -6.57 12.82
CA GLY A 120 1.77 -6.97 14.22
C GLY A 120 0.31 -6.92 14.65
N ILE A 121 -0.03 -7.70 15.69
CA ILE A 121 -1.41 -7.93 16.17
C ILE A 121 -2.06 -6.69 16.78
N GLU A 122 -1.27 -5.71 17.21
CA GLU A 122 -1.71 -4.42 17.73
C GLU A 122 -2.23 -3.48 16.63
N ASN A 123 -1.94 -3.78 15.36
CA ASN A 123 -2.29 -2.94 14.20
C ASN A 123 -3.55 -3.41 13.45
N ILE A 124 -4.49 -4.08 14.13
CA ILE A 124 -5.77 -4.48 13.54
C ILE A 124 -6.48 -3.21 13.00
N PRO A 125 -6.94 -3.17 11.73
CA PRO A 125 -7.51 -1.96 11.16
C PRO A 125 -8.66 -1.36 11.99
N ILE A 126 -8.40 -0.17 12.54
CA ILE A 126 -9.35 0.52 13.42
C ILE A 126 -10.13 1.53 12.57
N ALA A 127 -11.45 1.31 12.55
CA ALA A 127 -12.53 2.16 12.04
C ALA A 127 -12.61 2.43 10.51
N THR A 128 -13.85 2.28 10.02
CA THR A 128 -14.34 2.63 8.69
C THR A 128 -14.38 4.15 8.52
N ILE A 129 -13.95 4.67 7.37
CA ILE A 129 -14.37 6.02 6.95
C ILE A 129 -15.84 5.86 6.51
N THR A 130 -16.79 6.20 7.39
CA THR A 130 -18.21 6.37 7.01
C THR A 130 -18.38 7.57 6.10
#